data_AF-A0A519KMU2-F1
#
_entry.id   AF-A0A519KMU2-F1
#
_cell.length_a   1.000
_cell.length_b   1.000
_cell.length_c   1.000
_cell.angle_alpha   90.00
_cell.angle_beta   90.00
_cell.angle_gamma   90.00
#
_symmetry.space_group_name_H-M   'P 1'
#
loop_
_entity.id
_entity.type
_entity.pdbx_description
1 polymer ?
#
loop_
_entity_poly.entity_id
_entity_poly.type
_entity_poly.pdbx_seq_one_letter_code
_entity_poly.pdbx_strand_id
1 'polypeptide(L)'
;VIKRVAAAFDPPFRDIVEVRNQARVHIWFPDRFGEPYEALPDTDTALSRFVAPAFSVGVRLEDDDSISLAAPFGLRDMFDMVLRPNPNRPLAKGWEKVVASARERWPELRVIR
;
A
#
# COMPACT_ATOMS: atom_id res chain seq x y z
N VAL A 1 18.42 -2.24 -10.67
CA VAL A 1 17.84 -3.16 -9.65
C VAL A 1 16.42 -3.58 -10.02
N ILE A 2 15.42 -2.68 -10.00
CA ILE A 2 14.00 -3.03 -10.28
C ILE A 2 13.81 -3.84 -11.58
N LYS A 3 14.34 -3.38 -12.72
CA LYS A 3 14.25 -4.12 -14.00
C LYS A 3 14.93 -5.50 -13.99
N ARG A 4 15.95 -5.70 -13.15
CA ARG A 4 16.63 -6.99 -13.03
C ARG A 4 15.81 -8.00 -12.24
N VAL A 5 15.01 -7.54 -11.29
CA VAL A 5 14.15 -8.43 -10.49
C VAL A 5 13.01 -9.01 -11.33
N ALA A 6 12.45 -8.25 -12.27
CA ALA A 6 11.45 -8.78 -13.19
C ALA A 6 11.95 -9.99 -14.00
N ALA A 7 13.25 -10.00 -14.35
CA ALA A 7 13.87 -11.13 -15.05
C ALA A 7 14.10 -12.36 -14.16
N ALA A 8 13.96 -12.24 -12.83
CA ALA A 8 14.04 -13.36 -11.89
C ALA A 8 12.72 -14.14 -11.77
N PHE A 9 11.64 -13.64 -12.39
CA PHE A 9 10.33 -14.28 -12.36
C PHE A 9 9.93 -14.75 -13.76
N ASP A 10 9.30 -15.92 -13.79
CA ASP A 10 8.56 -16.41 -14.95
C ASP A 10 7.10 -15.91 -14.92
N PRO A 11 6.40 -15.90 -16.06
CA PRO A 11 4.96 -15.65 -16.09
C PRO A 11 4.21 -16.69 -15.21
N PRO A 12 3.15 -16.26 -14.47
CA PRO A 12 2.57 -14.93 -14.46
C PRO A 12 3.27 -13.94 -13.51
N PHE A 13 4.16 -14.41 -12.63
CA PHE A 13 4.78 -13.60 -11.57
C PHE A 13 5.57 -12.40 -12.08
N ARG A 14 6.19 -12.52 -13.26
CA ARG A 14 6.85 -11.41 -13.95
C ARG A 14 5.96 -10.17 -14.09
N ASP A 15 4.66 -10.38 -14.30
CA ASP A 15 3.71 -9.31 -14.62
C ASP A 15 2.94 -8.82 -13.39
N ILE A 16 2.90 -9.62 -12.31
CA ILE A 16 2.15 -9.28 -11.08
C ILE A 16 3.05 -8.86 -9.91
N VAL A 17 4.34 -9.20 -9.91
CA VAL A 17 5.28 -8.79 -8.86
C VAL A 17 5.78 -7.38 -9.11
N GLU A 18 5.40 -6.46 -8.21
CA GLU A 18 5.92 -5.09 -8.23
C GLU A 18 7.10 -4.91 -7.29
N VAL A 19 8.21 -4.38 -7.82
CA VAL A 19 9.37 -3.98 -7.01
C VAL A 19 9.42 -2.45 -6.90
N ARG A 20 9.52 -1.98 -5.66
CA ARG A 20 9.62 -0.55 -5.31
C ARG A 20 10.74 -0.34 -4.30
N ASN A 21 11.44 0.80 -4.41
CA ASN A 21 12.45 1.19 -3.43
C ASN A 21 11.86 2.25 -2.50
N GLN A 22 11.37 1.82 -1.33
CA GLN A 22 10.73 2.70 -0.35
C GLN A 22 11.71 3.72 0.24
N ALA A 23 12.99 3.39 0.38
CA ALA A 23 14.01 4.28 0.93
C ALA A 23 14.20 5.56 0.11
N ARG A 24 13.79 5.58 -1.17
CA ARG A 24 13.97 6.72 -2.08
C ARG A 24 12.68 7.49 -2.37
N VAL A 25 11.56 7.14 -1.73
CA VAL A 25 10.26 7.79 -1.98
C VAL A 25 10.30 9.29 -1.69
N HIS A 26 10.95 9.67 -0.59
CA HIS A 26 11.12 11.07 -0.18
C HIS A 26 11.79 11.97 -1.23
N ILE A 27 12.55 11.39 -2.16
CA ILE A 27 13.27 12.13 -3.20
C ILE A 27 12.32 12.60 -4.32
N TRP A 28 11.32 11.79 -4.69
CA TRP A 28 10.47 12.06 -5.87
C TRP A 28 9.01 12.34 -5.54
N PHE A 29 8.55 11.96 -4.35
CA PHE A 29 7.14 12.10 -3.96
C PHE A 29 6.68 13.57 -3.93
N PRO A 30 7.47 14.53 -3.38
CA PRO A 30 7.08 15.93 -3.38
C PRO A 30 6.86 16.49 -4.78
N ASP A 31 7.74 16.18 -5.72
CA ASP A 31 7.62 16.65 -7.11
C ASP A 31 6.39 16.08 -7.81
N ARG A 32 6.02 14.83 -7.49
CA ARG A 32 4.89 14.14 -8.13
C ARG A 32 3.53 14.54 -7.57
N PHE A 33 3.44 14.77 -6.26
CA PHE A 33 2.16 14.95 -5.57
C PHE A 33 1.98 16.34 -4.92
N GLY A 34 3.06 17.12 -4.81
CA GLY A 34 3.07 18.42 -4.15
C GLY A 34 2.89 18.33 -2.64
N GLU A 35 3.29 17.21 -2.03
CA GLU A 35 3.16 16.93 -0.60
C GLU A 35 4.52 16.53 -0.03
N PRO A 36 4.93 17.04 1.15
CA PRO A 36 6.16 16.61 1.79
C PRO A 36 6.08 15.11 2.11
N TYR A 37 7.21 14.43 1.94
CA TYR A 37 7.32 13.02 2.28
C TYR A 37 8.67 12.77 2.93
N GLU A 38 8.68 12.52 4.23
CA GLU A 38 9.94 12.28 4.96
C GLU A 38 10.55 10.93 4.58
N ALA A 39 11.87 10.80 4.76
CA ALA A 39 12.52 9.50 4.62
C ALA A 39 11.87 8.49 5.59
N LEU A 40 11.68 7.27 5.10
CA LEU A 40 11.12 6.18 5.91
C LEU A 40 12.23 5.55 6.74
N PRO A 41 12.02 5.30 8.04
CA PRO A 41 13.00 4.59 8.88
C PRO A 41 13.04 3.09 8.55
N ASP A 42 11.93 2.52 8.08
CA ASP A 42 11.75 1.12 7.74
C ASP A 42 10.61 0.93 6.73
N THR A 43 10.41 -0.32 6.27
CA THR A 43 9.37 -0.66 5.28
C THR A 43 7.97 -0.60 5.88
N ASP A 44 7.79 -1.02 7.13
CA ASP A 44 6.49 -1.13 7.77
C ASP A 44 5.87 0.26 8.02
N THR A 45 6.70 1.26 8.30
CA THR A 45 6.30 2.66 8.43
C THR A 45 5.64 3.17 7.14
N ALA A 46 6.00 2.65 5.97
CA ALA A 46 5.36 3.04 4.71
C ALA A 46 3.85 2.75 4.71
N LEU A 47 3.43 1.64 5.33
CA LEU A 47 2.03 1.21 5.38
C LEU A 47 1.16 2.23 6.12
N SER A 48 1.71 2.92 7.12
CA SER A 48 1.00 3.98 7.86
C SER A 48 0.67 5.21 7.00
N ARG A 49 1.30 5.36 5.83
CA ARG A 49 1.14 6.51 4.92
C ARG A 49 0.24 6.25 3.71
N PHE A 50 -0.29 5.03 3.58
CA PHE A 50 -1.17 4.66 2.47
C PHE A 50 -2.48 5.46 2.50
N VAL A 51 -3.20 5.49 1.38
CA VAL A 51 -4.41 6.32 1.24
C VAL A 51 -5.58 5.85 2.12
N ALA A 52 -5.62 4.57 2.49
CA ALA A 52 -6.67 3.99 3.31
C ALA A 52 -6.14 2.85 4.21
N PRO A 53 -6.66 2.69 5.43
CA PRO A 53 -6.28 1.60 6.34
C PRO A 53 -6.45 0.20 5.73
N ALA A 54 -7.49 -0.01 4.92
CA ALA A 54 -7.77 -1.29 4.28
C ALA A 54 -6.67 -1.74 3.28
N PHE A 55 -5.79 -0.83 2.85
CA PHE A 55 -4.64 -1.16 1.99
C PHE A 55 -3.32 -1.21 2.77
N SER A 56 -3.33 -0.90 4.06
CA SER A 56 -2.15 -0.78 4.92
C SER A 56 -1.83 -2.08 5.64
N VAL A 57 -1.66 -3.17 4.89
CA VAL A 57 -1.33 -4.49 5.43
C VAL A 57 -0.12 -5.06 4.71
N GLY A 58 0.88 -5.49 5.48
CA GLY A 58 2.05 -6.23 5.01
C GLY A 58 2.08 -7.62 5.65
N VAL A 59 2.34 -8.63 4.84
CA VAL A 59 2.47 -10.03 5.28
C VAL A 59 3.80 -10.56 4.76
N ARG A 60 4.56 -11.24 5.61
CA ARG A 60 5.83 -11.87 5.22
C ARG A 60 5.92 -13.27 5.82
N LEU A 61 6.39 -14.21 5.00
CA LEU A 61 6.82 -15.52 5.46
C LEU A 61 8.26 -15.40 5.98
N GLU A 62 8.49 -15.82 7.20
CA GLU A 62 9.82 -15.83 7.84
C GLU A 62 10.53 -17.17 7.60
N ASP A 63 11.82 -17.23 7.92
CA ASP A 63 12.67 -18.41 7.68
C ASP A 63 12.23 -19.66 8.49
N ASP A 64 11.45 -19.47 9.56
CA ASP A 64 10.91 -20.53 10.42
C ASP A 64 9.47 -20.95 10.05
N ASP A 65 9.02 -20.60 8.84
CA ASP A 65 7.66 -20.77 8.33
C ASP A 65 6.56 -20.01 9.10
N SER A 66 6.93 -19.16 10.07
CA SER A 66 5.98 -18.26 10.71
C SER A 66 5.59 -17.11 9.78
N ILE A 67 4.42 -16.52 10.04
CA ILE A 67 3.94 -15.35 9.31
C ILE A 67 4.06 -14.13 10.22
N SER A 68 4.82 -13.13 9.78
CA SER A 68 4.80 -11.81 10.39
C SER A 68 3.81 -10.89 9.67
N LEU A 69 3.22 -9.99 10.45
CA LEU A 69 2.17 -9.09 10.02
C LEU A 69 2.48 -7.66 10.46
N ALA A 70 2.44 -6.73 9.51
CA ALA A 70 2.44 -5.29 9.77
C ALA A 70 1.07 -4.71 9.38
N ALA A 71 0.29 -4.27 10.37
CA ALA A 71 -1.04 -3.69 10.17
C ALA A 71 -1.24 -2.49 11.11
N PRO A 72 -0.66 -1.31 10.79
CA PRO A 72 -0.66 -0.15 11.69
C PRO A 72 -2.04 0.37 12.09
N PHE A 73 -3.09 -0.01 11.36
CA PHE A 73 -4.49 0.34 11.67
C PHE A 73 -5.35 -0.86 12.10
N GLY A 74 -4.71 -2.02 12.34
CA GLY A 74 -5.38 -3.31 12.49
C GLY A 74 -5.95 -3.84 11.18
N LEU A 75 -6.62 -4.99 11.24
CA LEU A 75 -7.15 -5.70 10.07
C LEU A 75 -8.64 -5.51 9.84
N ARG A 76 -9.32 -4.81 10.75
CA ARG A 76 -10.79 -4.73 10.77
C ARG A 76 -11.35 -4.13 9.49
N ASP A 77 -10.79 -3.02 9.01
CA ASP A 77 -11.30 -2.37 7.79
C ASP A 77 -11.16 -3.27 6.55
N MET A 78 -10.07 -4.04 6.48
CA MET A 78 -9.84 -5.01 5.40
C MET A 78 -10.87 -6.14 5.44
N PHE A 79 -11.10 -6.75 6.61
CA PHE A 79 -12.05 -7.87 6.75
C PHE A 79 -13.52 -7.45 6.69
N ASP A 80 -13.87 -6.28 7.22
CA ASP A 80 -15.24 -5.74 7.22
C ASP A 80 -15.62 -5.10 5.85
N MET A 81 -14.74 -5.18 4.85
CA MET A 81 -14.90 -4.57 3.52
C MET A 81 -15.20 -3.06 3.59
N VAL A 82 -14.47 -2.37 4.48
CA VAL A 82 -14.63 -0.93 4.74
C VAL A 82 -13.47 -0.16 4.12
N LEU A 83 -13.80 0.80 3.25
CA LEU A 83 -12.84 1.75 2.73
C LEU A 83 -13.11 3.14 3.30
N ARG A 84 -12.16 3.65 4.08
CA ARG A 84 -12.19 5.00 4.64
C ARG A 84 -10.84 5.70 4.45
N PRO A 85 -10.80 7.04 4.43
CA PRO A 85 -9.54 7.76 4.38
C PRO A 85 -8.62 7.38 5.54
N ASN A 86 -7.31 7.37 5.29
CA ASN A 86 -6.34 7.20 6.36
C ASN A 86 -6.41 8.38 7.35
N PRO A 87 -6.62 8.13 8.66
CA PRO A 87 -6.80 9.20 9.65
C PRO A 87 -5.53 10.03 9.91
N ASN A 88 -4.35 9.52 9.54
CA ASN A 88 -3.07 10.15 9.79
C ASN A 88 -2.60 11.09 8.66
N ARG A 89 -3.43 11.31 7.63
CA ARG A 89 -3.09 12.20 6.52
C ARG A 89 -4.31 12.90 5.93
N PRO A 90 -4.13 14.02 5.22
CA PRO A 90 -5.20 14.65 4.46
C PRO A 90 -5.81 13.70 3.43
N LEU A 91 -7.07 13.96 3.07
CA LEU A 91 -7.76 13.22 2.01
C LEU A 91 -6.94 13.26 0.72
N ALA A 92 -6.63 12.08 0.18
CA ALA A 92 -5.82 12.00 -1.03
C ALA A 92 -6.52 12.68 -2.21
N LYS A 93 -5.80 13.51 -2.98
CA LYS A 93 -6.36 14.17 -4.19
C LYS A 93 -7.02 13.19 -5.17
N GLY A 94 -6.54 11.94 -5.21
CA GLY A 94 -7.08 10.86 -6.04
C GLY A 94 -8.11 9.96 -5.36
N TRP A 95 -8.73 10.37 -4.25
CA TRP A 95 -9.60 9.51 -3.44
C TRP A 95 -10.75 8.88 -4.25
N GLU A 96 -11.46 9.65 -5.06
CA GLU A 96 -12.57 9.13 -5.88
C GLU A 96 -12.12 8.04 -6.85
N LYS A 97 -10.92 8.18 -7.42
CA LYS A 97 -10.33 7.15 -8.31
C LYS A 97 -9.98 5.89 -7.53
N VAL A 98 -9.47 6.04 -6.30
CA VAL A 98 -9.19 4.91 -5.40
C VAL A 98 -10.48 4.15 -5.07
N VAL A 99 -11.54 4.87 -4.70
CA VAL A 99 -12.86 4.28 -4.41
C VAL A 99 -13.42 3.55 -5.63
N ALA A 100 -13.39 4.18 -6.81
CA ALA A 100 -13.90 3.57 -8.04
C ALA A 100 -13.15 2.27 -8.40
N SER A 101 -11.81 2.30 -8.37
CA SER A 101 -10.98 1.12 -8.65
C SER A 101 -11.15 0.00 -7.63
N ALA A 102 -11.40 0.33 -6.36
CA ALA A 102 -11.69 -0.67 -5.34
C ALA A 102 -13.07 -1.33 -5.60
N ARG A 103 -14.09 -0.53 -5.89
CA ARG A 103 -15.45 -1.02 -6.16
C ARG A 103 -15.59 -1.85 -7.43
N GLU A 104 -14.75 -1.61 -8.43
CA GLU A 104 -14.69 -2.46 -9.63
C GLU A 104 -14.32 -3.91 -9.31
N ARG A 105 -13.47 -4.11 -8.29
CA ARG A 105 -13.05 -5.44 -7.82
C ARG A 105 -13.96 -6.00 -6.72
N TRP A 106 -14.51 -5.11 -5.89
CA TRP A 106 -15.34 -5.46 -4.73
C TRP A 106 -16.59 -4.56 -4.66
N PRO A 107 -17.67 -4.92 -5.38
CA PRO A 107 -18.91 -4.13 -5.40
C PRO A 107 -19.57 -3.93 -4.03
N GLU A 108 -19.37 -4.85 -3.10
CA GLU A 108 -19.90 -4.87 -1.73
C GLU A 108 -19.19 -3.90 -0.76
N LEU A 109 -18.12 -3.25 -1.22
CA LEU A 109 -17.25 -2.43 -0.39
C LEU A 109 -17.96 -1.16 0.13
N ARG A 110 -17.99 -1.03 1.45
CA ARG A 110 -18.62 0.07 2.18
C ARG A 110 -17.65 1.23 2.31
N VAL A 111 -17.96 2.34 1.65
CA VAL A 111 -17.15 3.55 1.69
C VAL A 111 -17.63 4.45 2.82
N ILE A 112 -16.76 4.76 3.77
CA ILE A 112 -17.01 5.75 4.83
C ILE A 112 -16.24 7.01 4.45
N ARG A 113 -16.89 8.16 4.56
CA ARG A 113 -16.30 9.48 4.26
C ARG A 113 -15.63 10.06 5.49
#